data_AF-A0A940ZBI6-F1
#
_entry.id   AF-A0A940ZBI6-F1
#
_cell.length_a   1.000
_cell.length_b   1.000
_cell.length_c   1.000
_cell.angle_alpha   90.00
_cell.angle_beta   90.00
_cell.angle_gamma   90.00
#
_symmetry.space_group_name_H-M   'P 1'
#
loop_
_entity.id
_entity.type
_entity.pdbx_description
1 polymer ?
#
loop_
_entity_poly.entity_id
_entity_poly.type
_entity_poly.pdbx_seq_one_letter_code
_entity_poly.pdbx_strand_id
1 'polypeptide(L)'
;EVIVLIGVRGTKRYVANCGACGYPSCETFEKADKKLGQDFEGPTCIFKALDLGIALGSAVKTAGLLNVDNRIFYRIGAVAKRLHYLPEASIIMGIPLSALGKNPYFSRI
;
A
#
# COMPACT_ATOMS: atom_id res chain seq x y z
N GLU A 1 7.34 -4.63 19.51
CA GLU A 1 6.98 -4.94 18.11
C GLU A 1 6.85 -3.64 17.34
N VAL A 2 7.19 -3.61 16.06
CA VAL A 2 7.20 -2.39 15.22
C VAL A 2 6.39 -2.66 13.96
N ILE A 3 5.71 -1.64 13.44
CA ILE A 3 4.96 -1.70 12.18
C ILE A 3 5.58 -0.72 11.20
N VAL A 4 5.93 -1.20 10.01
CA VAL A 4 6.31 -0.36 8.88
C VAL A 4 5.07 -0.08 8.04
N LEU A 5 4.79 1.19 7.77
CA LEU A 5 3.71 1.60 6.88
C LEU A 5 4.31 2.06 5.55
N ILE A 6 3.78 1.53 4.45
CA ILE A 6 4.14 1.98 3.10
C ILE A 6 2.86 2.41 2.40
N GLY A 7 2.84 3.66 1.94
CA GLY A 7 1.72 4.24 1.23
C GLY A 7 2.12 4.80 -0.11
N VAL A 8 1.13 4.97 -0.99
CA VAL A 8 1.34 5.55 -2.32
C VAL A 8 0.33 6.65 -2.60
N ARG A 9 0.76 7.68 -3.33
CA ARG A 9 -0.11 8.71 -3.92
C ARG A 9 -0.73 8.14 -5.20
N GLY A 10 -1.66 7.21 -5.06
CA GLY A 10 -2.26 6.44 -6.15
C GLY A 10 -3.17 7.26 -7.09
N THR A 11 -3.74 8.36 -6.60
CA THR A 11 -4.60 9.28 -7.39
C THR A 11 -3.80 10.25 -8.26
N LYS A 12 -2.50 10.02 -8.43
CA LYS A 12 -1.61 10.85 -9.28
C LYS A 12 -1.28 10.10 -10.55
N ARG A 13 -1.23 10.84 -11.65
CA ARG A 13 -0.95 10.26 -12.96
C ARG A 13 0.47 9.69 -13.03
N TYR A 14 0.62 8.72 -13.92
CA TYR A 14 1.93 8.32 -14.43
C TYR A 14 2.21 9.05 -15.77
N VAL A 15 3.39 8.87 -16.33
CA VAL A 15 3.83 9.56 -17.56
C VAL A 15 3.17 8.99 -18.83
N ALA A 16 2.41 7.89 -18.73
CA ALA A 16 1.84 7.18 -19.87
C ALA A 16 0.30 7.01 -19.79
N ASN A 17 -0.41 7.34 -20.88
CA ASN A 17 -1.86 7.17 -21.06
C ASN A 17 -2.24 5.71 -21.36
N CYS A 18 -2.11 4.80 -20.37
CA CYS A 18 -2.37 3.37 -20.58
C CYS A 18 -3.84 2.94 -20.56
N GLY A 19 -4.76 3.79 -20.07
CA GLY A 19 -6.20 3.47 -19.98
C GLY A 19 -6.60 2.47 -18.88
N ALA A 20 -5.66 1.81 -18.20
CA ALA A 20 -5.96 0.74 -17.24
C ALA A 20 -6.78 1.17 -16.01
N CYS A 21 -6.80 2.47 -15.69
CA CYS A 21 -7.63 3.03 -14.62
C CYS A 21 -9.09 3.31 -15.06
N GLY A 22 -9.45 3.01 -16.31
CA GLY A 22 -10.79 3.22 -16.87
C GLY A 22 -11.03 4.62 -17.45
N TYR A 23 -10.04 5.51 -17.44
CA TYR A 23 -10.13 6.86 -17.99
C TYR A 23 -9.42 6.96 -19.36
N PRO A 24 -9.93 7.80 -20.28
CA PRO A 24 -9.39 7.94 -21.64
C PRO A 24 -8.00 8.60 -21.67
N SER A 25 -7.65 9.37 -20.64
CA SER A 25 -6.33 10.00 -20.52
C SER A 25 -5.91 10.16 -19.07
N CYS A 26 -4.62 10.28 -18.83
CA CYS A 26 -4.06 10.60 -17.52
C CYS A 26 -4.53 11.97 -16.99
N GLU A 27 -4.85 12.90 -17.88
CA GLU A 27 -5.39 14.21 -17.49
C GLU A 27 -6.82 14.09 -16.96
N THR A 28 -7.68 13.32 -17.65
CA THR A 28 -9.06 13.05 -17.19
C THR A 28 -9.06 12.24 -15.90
N PHE A 29 -8.15 11.28 -15.76
CA PHE A 29 -7.91 10.56 -14.51
C PHE A 29 -7.51 11.48 -13.34
N GLU A 30 -6.57 12.41 -13.55
CA GLU A 30 -6.08 13.27 -12.46
C GLU A 30 -7.13 14.31 -12.02
N LYS A 31 -8.01 14.72 -12.93
CA LYS A 31 -9.15 15.60 -12.67
C LYS A 31 -10.38 14.86 -12.12
N ALA A 32 -10.37 13.52 -12.15
CA ALA A 32 -11.51 12.74 -11.68
C ALA A 32 -11.77 12.95 -10.19
N ASP A 33 -13.05 12.88 -9.81
CA ASP A 33 -13.46 13.01 -8.42
C ASP A 33 -12.90 11.85 -7.58
N LYS A 34 -12.21 12.19 -6.49
CA LYS A 34 -11.55 11.21 -5.63
C LYS A 34 -12.53 10.79 -4.56
N LYS A 35 -12.92 9.52 -4.59
CA LYS A 35 -13.94 8.99 -3.69
C LYS A 35 -13.32 7.98 -2.76
N LEU A 36 -13.60 8.14 -1.46
CA LEU A 36 -13.33 7.10 -0.49
C LEU A 36 -14.28 5.93 -0.77
N GLY A 37 -13.71 4.75 -1.03
CA GLY A 37 -14.45 3.50 -1.05
C GLY A 37 -14.71 3.00 0.37
N GLN A 38 -14.42 1.73 0.63
CA GLN A 38 -14.54 1.18 1.97
C GLN A 38 -13.44 1.69 2.91
N ASP A 39 -12.17 1.62 2.48
CA ASP A 39 -11.02 1.98 3.32
C ASP A 39 -10.00 2.91 2.62
N PHE A 40 -10.07 3.04 1.29
CA PHE A 40 -9.08 3.78 0.50
C PHE A 40 -9.73 4.61 -0.61
N GLU A 41 -8.99 5.61 -1.08
CA GLU A 41 -9.44 6.55 -2.11
C GLU A 41 -9.11 6.02 -3.52
N GLY A 42 -10.08 6.11 -4.42
CA GLY A 42 -9.90 5.88 -5.85
C GLY A 42 -10.31 7.11 -6.67
N PRO A 43 -9.99 7.13 -7.99
CA PRO A 43 -9.37 6.06 -8.77
C PRO A 43 -7.85 5.95 -8.53
N THR A 44 -7.29 4.75 -8.73
CA THR A 44 -5.85 4.49 -8.54
C THR A 44 -5.17 4.19 -9.88
N CYS A 45 -4.04 4.85 -10.13
CA CYS A 45 -3.20 4.56 -11.28
C CYS A 45 -2.53 3.18 -11.11
N ILE A 46 -2.65 2.32 -12.13
CA ILE A 46 -2.06 0.97 -12.09
C ILE A 46 -0.54 1.00 -11.83
N PHE A 47 0.18 1.96 -12.42
CA PHE A 47 1.63 2.08 -12.21
C PHE A 47 1.96 2.45 -10.77
N LYS A 48 1.14 3.28 -10.12
CA LYS A 48 1.31 3.59 -8.70
C LYS A 48 1.00 2.39 -7.80
N ALA A 49 0.01 1.59 -8.16
CA ALA A 49 -0.24 0.32 -7.46
C ALA A 49 0.92 -0.67 -7.63
N LEU A 50 1.53 -0.74 -8.81
CA LEU A 50 2.72 -1.56 -9.08
C LEU A 50 3.93 -1.06 -8.29
N ASP A 51 4.20 0.26 -8.29
CA ASP A 51 5.26 0.88 -7.49
C ASP A 51 5.12 0.53 -6.00
N LEU A 52 3.88 0.60 -5.48
CA LEU A 52 3.57 0.18 -4.11
C LEU A 52 3.89 -1.31 -3.90
N GLY A 53 3.51 -2.19 -4.83
CA GLY A 53 3.81 -3.61 -4.78
C GLY A 53 5.32 -3.90 -4.76
N ILE A 54 6.09 -3.20 -5.59
CA ILE A 54 7.56 -3.30 -5.62
C ILE A 54 8.13 -2.87 -4.27
N ALA A 55 7.73 -1.70 -3.75
CA ALA A 55 8.21 -1.19 -2.46
C ALA A 55 7.89 -2.16 -1.31
N LEU A 56 6.68 -2.72 -1.28
CA LEU A 56 6.28 -3.72 -0.29
C LEU A 56 7.11 -4.99 -0.42
N GLY A 57 7.28 -5.52 -1.64
CA GLY A 57 8.09 -6.70 -1.94
C GLY A 57 9.55 -6.55 -1.50
N SER A 58 10.15 -5.39 -1.80
CA SER A 58 11.51 -5.07 -1.34
C SER A 58 11.60 -5.01 0.17
N ALA A 59 10.63 -4.37 0.85
CA ALA A 59 10.65 -4.24 2.31
C ALA A 59 10.54 -5.61 3.01
N VAL A 60 9.59 -6.46 2.60
CA VAL A 60 9.42 -7.80 3.19
C VAL A 60 10.60 -8.72 2.88
N LYS A 61 11.20 -8.60 1.69
CA LYS A 61 12.40 -9.35 1.33
C LYS A 61 13.58 -8.96 2.21
N THR A 62 13.82 -7.66 2.40
CA THR A 62 14.88 -7.17 3.28
C THR A 62 14.67 -7.61 4.72
N ALA A 63 13.44 -7.51 5.25
CA ALA A 63 13.13 -8.03 6.59
C ALA A 63 13.42 -9.53 6.70
N GLY A 64 13.04 -10.32 5.69
CA GLY A 64 13.36 -11.75 5.64
C GLY A 64 14.87 -12.05 5.57
N LEU A 65 15.65 -11.24 4.85
CA LEU A 65 17.12 -11.37 4.82
C LEU A 65 17.76 -11.12 6.19
N LEU A 66 17.11 -10.30 7.03
CA LEU A 66 17.53 -10.03 8.40
C LEU A 66 16.92 -11.02 9.41
N ASN A 67 16.30 -12.12 8.93
CA ASN A 67 15.59 -13.11 9.74
C ASN A 67 14.48 -12.51 10.62
N VAL A 68 13.88 -11.39 10.19
CA VAL A 68 12.75 -10.76 10.86
C VAL A 68 11.46 -11.32 10.27
N ASP A 69 10.64 -11.93 11.12
CA ASP A 69 9.31 -12.39 10.74
C ASP A 69 8.45 -11.20 10.33
N ASN A 70 7.77 -11.32 9.19
CA ASN A 70 6.99 -10.24 8.61
C ASN A 70 5.91 -10.76 7.67
N ARG A 71 4.88 -9.93 7.40
CA ARG A 71 3.84 -10.19 6.38
C ARG A 71 3.14 -8.89 6.03
N ILE A 72 2.66 -8.74 4.78
CA ILE A 72 1.87 -7.56 4.37
C ILE A 72 0.43 -7.71 4.86
N PHE A 73 -0.10 -6.70 5.54
CA PHE A 73 -1.46 -6.67 6.07
C PHE A 73 -2.25 -5.45 5.55
N TYR A 74 -3.37 -5.74 4.89
CA TYR A 74 -4.38 -4.76 4.48
C TYR A 74 -4.99 -4.01 5.66
N ARG A 75 -5.43 -4.74 6.70
CA ARG A 75 -6.19 -4.17 7.81
C ARG A 75 -5.40 -3.11 8.59
N ILE A 76 -4.09 -3.32 8.76
CA ILE A 76 -3.21 -2.34 9.40
C ILE A 76 -3.18 -1.05 8.57
N GLY A 77 -3.08 -1.17 7.24
CA GLY A 77 -3.14 -0.03 6.33
C GLY A 77 -4.47 0.72 6.39
N ALA A 78 -5.60 -0.01 6.41
CA ALA A 78 -6.93 0.58 6.53
C ALA A 78 -7.10 1.36 7.84
N VAL A 79 -6.68 0.79 8.98
CA VAL A 79 -6.69 1.48 10.26
C VAL A 79 -5.75 2.68 10.24
N ALA A 80 -4.54 2.56 9.70
CA ALA A 80 -3.60 3.67 9.57
C ALA A 80 -4.20 4.85 8.77
N LYS A 81 -4.92 4.57 7.69
CA LYS A 81 -5.63 5.59 6.90
C LYS A 81 -6.72 6.29 7.72
N ARG A 82 -7.52 5.53 8.48
CA ARG A 82 -8.56 6.09 9.38
C ARG A 82 -7.98 6.92 10.53
N LEU A 83 -6.78 6.57 10.99
CA LEU A 83 -6.02 7.34 11.99
C LEU A 83 -5.25 8.52 11.39
N HIS A 84 -5.44 8.81 10.10
CA HIS A 84 -4.76 9.90 9.37
C HIS A 84 -3.22 9.79 9.35
N TYR A 85 -2.66 8.59 9.46
CA TYR A 85 -1.26 8.36 9.15
C TYR A 85 -1.03 8.42 7.63
N LEU A 86 0.11 9.01 7.24
CA LEU A 86 0.46 9.26 5.83
C LEU A 86 -0.69 9.94 5.06
N PRO A 87 -1.10 11.17 5.44
CA PRO A 87 -2.32 11.80 4.93
C PRO A 87 -2.36 11.95 3.41
N GLU A 88 -1.19 12.06 2.76
CA GLU A 88 -1.09 12.15 1.31
C GLU A 88 -1.22 10.82 0.56
N ALA A 89 -1.13 9.69 1.26
CA ALA A 89 -1.28 8.37 0.65
C ALA A 89 -2.75 8.04 0.43
N SER A 90 -3.10 7.63 -0.79
CA SER A 90 -4.46 7.19 -1.11
C SER A 90 -4.68 5.72 -0.74
N ILE A 91 -3.60 4.93 -0.76
CA ILE A 91 -3.56 3.53 -0.32
C ILE A 91 -2.36 3.36 0.61
N ILE A 92 -2.55 2.64 1.71
CA ILE A 92 -1.52 2.31 2.70
C ILE A 92 -1.58 0.80 2.98
N MET A 93 -0.42 0.18 3.13
CA MET A 93 -0.28 -1.19 3.61
C MET A 93 0.65 -1.21 4.83
N GLY A 94 0.38 -2.11 5.77
CA GLY A 94 1.22 -2.29 6.95
C GLY A 94 2.02 -3.58 6.90
N ILE A 95 3.24 -3.54 7.41
CA ILE A 95 4.14 -4.68 7.59
C ILE A 95 4.54 -4.72 9.06
N PRO A 96 3.86 -5.51 9.91
CA PRO A 96 4.33 -5.78 11.25
C PRO A 96 5.60 -6.62 11.20
N LEU A 97 6.55 -6.29 12.07
CA LEU A 97 7.85 -6.94 12.18
C LEU A 97 7.98 -7.60 13.56
N SER A 98 8.45 -8.84 13.58
CA SER A 98 8.66 -9.62 14.81
C SER A 98 10.00 -10.35 14.78
N ALA A 99 10.62 -10.47 15.96
CA ALA A 99 11.87 -11.21 16.19
C ALA A 99 11.69 -12.15 17.39
N LEU A 100 10.56 -12.85 17.42
CA LEU A 100 10.21 -13.81 18.46
C LEU A 100 10.70 -15.21 18.09
N GLY A 101 10.78 -16.12 19.07
CA GLY A 101 11.19 -17.52 18.83
C GLY A 101 10.22 -18.33 17.95
N LYS A 102 9.00 -17.83 17.73
CA LYS A 102 7.99 -18.42 16.83
C LYS A 102 7.37 -17.31 16.00
N ASN A 103 7.23 -17.54 14.70
CA ASN A 103 6.61 -16.58 13.80
C ASN A 103 5.11 -16.42 14.10
N PRO A 104 4.66 -15.23 14.57
CA PRO A 104 3.27 -15.00 14.97
C PRO A 104 2.33 -14.85 13.77
N TYR A 105 2.84 -14.55 12.56
CA TYR A 105 2.02 -14.26 11.37
C TYR A 105 1.61 -15.51 10.58
N PHE A 106 2.24 -16.64 10.89
CA PHE A 106 1.93 -17.96 10.32
C PHE A 106 1.55 -19.00 11.39
N SER A 107 1.72 -18.70 12.68
CA SER A 107 1.17 -19.52 13.76
C SER A 107 -0.35 -19.46 13.76
N ARG A 108 -1.01 -20.62 13.71
CA ARG A 108 -2.48 -20.78 13.86
C ARG A 108 -2.89 -21.27 15.26
N ILE A 109 -1.95 -21.19 16.20
CA ILE A 109 -2.06 -21.67 17.58
C ILE A 109 -1.58 -20.55 18.48
#